data_AF-A0A7X0JSF2-F1
#
_entry.id   AF-A0A7X0JSF2-F1
#
_cell.length_a   1.000
_cell.length_b   1.000
_cell.length_c   1.000
_cell.angle_alpha   90.00
_cell.angle_beta   90.00
_cell.angle_gamma   90.00
#
_symmetry.space_group_name_H-M   'P 1'
#
loop_
_entity.id
_entity.type
_entity.pdbx_description
1 polymer ?
#
loop_
_entity_poly.entity_id
_entity_poly.type
_entity_poly.pdbx_seq_one_letter_code
_entity_poly.pdbx_strand_id
1 'polypeptide(L)'
;MNSTQLIWLVGFITYLPLHLGLPLLLELIRQGSLPTGYKRYLWQGGLLTLLVFVAAYFLSRYGLWWALLCIVISMPLPWIQLGKMRKG
;
A
#
# COMPACT_ATOMS: atom_id res chain seq x y z
N MET A 1 7.19 6.60 23.82
CA MET A 1 6.43 6.06 22.67
C MET A 1 5.16 5.42 23.24
N ASN A 2 3.98 5.93 22.85
CA ASN A 2 2.72 5.39 23.37
C ASN A 2 2.40 4.07 22.67
N SER A 3 1.79 3.11 23.38
CA SER A 3 1.44 1.77 22.86
C SER A 3 0.66 1.83 21.53
N THR A 4 -0.16 2.86 21.35
CA THR A 4 -0.91 3.14 20.11
C THR A 4 0.01 3.37 18.91
N GLN A 5 1.13 4.10 19.08
CA GLN A 5 2.08 4.38 18.00
C GLN A 5 2.81 3.11 17.56
N LEU A 6 3.11 2.20 18.49
CA LEU A 6 3.68 0.88 18.20
C LEU A 6 2.73 0.03 17.37
N ILE A 7 1.44 0.00 17.72
CA ILE A 7 0.42 -0.73 16.95
C ILE A 7 0.33 -0.20 15.51
N TRP A 8 0.31 1.12 15.34
CA TRP A 8 0.29 1.73 14.01
C TRP A 8 1.59 1.49 13.24
N LEU A 9 2.75 1.54 13.90
CA LEU A 9 4.04 1.24 13.26
C LEU A 9 4.11 -0.22 12.77
N VAL A 10 3.72 -1.17 13.62
CA VAL A 10 3.64 -2.59 13.25
C VAL A 10 2.64 -2.78 12.12
N GLY A 11 1.48 -2.14 12.21
CA GLY A 11 0.48 -2.11 11.14
C GLY A 11 1.07 -1.62 9.82
N PHE A 12 1.85 -0.55 9.83
CA PHE A 12 2.49 0.01 8.63
C PHE A 12 3.49 -0.95 8.01
N ILE A 13 4.38 -1.51 8.85
CA ILE A 13 5.42 -2.45 8.40
C ILE A 13 4.78 -3.70 7.79
N THR A 14 3.65 -4.15 8.31
CA THR A 14 2.91 -5.31 7.77
C THR A 14 2.11 -4.94 6.52
N TYR A 15 1.56 -3.72 6.49
CA TYR A 15 0.73 -3.22 5.39
C TYR A 15 1.54 -2.94 4.12
N LEU A 16 2.74 -2.38 4.26
CA LEU A 16 3.61 -2.00 3.14
C LEU A 16 3.89 -3.16 2.15
N PRO A 17 4.36 -4.36 2.58
CA PRO A 17 4.57 -5.49 1.68
C PRO A 17 3.26 -6.08 1.15
N LEU A 18 2.16 -6.00 1.91
CA LEU A 18 0.84 -6.46 1.45
C LEU A 18 0.27 -5.57 0.35
N HIS A 19 0.45 -4.25 0.48
CA HIS A 19 -0.09 -3.25 -0.44
C HIS A 19 0.74 -3.17 -1.74
N LEU A 20 2.07 -3.19 -1.63
CA LEU A 20 2.97 -2.99 -2.78
C LEU A 20 3.76 -4.23 -3.19
N GLY A 21 4.12 -5.07 -2.22
CA GLY A 21 4.89 -6.28 -2.48
C GLY A 21 4.03 -7.36 -3.15
N LEU A 22 2.80 -7.57 -2.67
CA LEU A 22 1.90 -8.60 -3.19
C LEU A 22 1.58 -8.44 -4.69
N PRO A 23 1.19 -7.25 -5.19
CA PRO A 23 0.91 -7.06 -6.61
C PRO A 23 2.17 -7.24 -7.48
N LEU A 24 3.32 -6.75 -6.99
CA LEU A 24 4.60 -6.88 -7.69
C LEU A 24 5.06 -8.34 -7.78
N LEU A 25 4.88 -9.10 -6.69
CA LEU A 25 5.24 -10.51 -6.60
C LEU A 25 4.34 -11.36 -7.50
N LEU A 26 3.05 -11.06 -7.55
CA LEU A 26 2.12 -11.70 -8.50
C LEU A 26 2.53 -11.47 -9.94
N GLU A 27 2.93 -10.24 -10.29
CA GLU A 27 3.34 -9.94 -11.67
C GLU A 27 4.67 -10.59 -12.02
N LEU A 28 5.59 -10.69 -11.04
CA LEU A 28 6.83 -11.45 -11.19
C LEU A 28 6.55 -12.94 -11.45
N ILE A 29 5.60 -13.54 -10.72
CA ILE A 29 5.19 -14.94 -10.94
C ILE A 29 4.51 -15.10 -12.31
N ARG A 30 3.70 -14.11 -12.72
CA ARG A 30 2.91 -14.19 -13.95
C ARG A 30 3.73 -13.98 -15.22
N GLN A 31 4.66 -13.03 -15.22
CA GLN A 31 5.45 -12.65 -16.39
C GLN A 31 6.87 -13.24 -16.36
N GLY A 32 7.31 -13.82 -15.24
CA GLY A 32 8.67 -14.32 -15.03
C GLY A 32 9.74 -13.21 -14.93
N SER A 33 9.33 -11.94 -14.98
CA SER A 33 10.22 -10.78 -14.89
C SER A 33 9.49 -9.57 -14.28
N LEU A 34 10.27 -8.62 -13.75
CA LEU A 34 9.71 -7.38 -13.21
C LEU A 34 9.32 -6.42 -14.34
N PRO A 35 8.17 -5.73 -14.25
CA PRO A 35 7.74 -4.79 -15.28
C PRO A 35 8.73 -3.62 -15.42
N THR A 36 8.92 -3.18 -16.66
CA THR A 36 9.72 -2.00 -17.01
C THR A 36 9.12 -0.78 -16.30
N GLY A 37 9.87 -0.19 -15.36
CA GLY A 37 9.37 0.91 -14.52
C GLY A 37 8.94 0.52 -13.10
N TYR A 38 9.20 -0.72 -12.65
CA TYR A 38 8.93 -1.16 -11.26
C TYR A 38 9.51 -0.22 -10.19
N LYS A 39 10.65 0.44 -10.44
CA LYS A 39 11.23 1.44 -9.52
C LYS A 39 10.30 2.64 -9.32
N ARG A 40 9.68 3.12 -10.39
CA ARG A 40 8.71 4.22 -10.33
C ARG A 40 7.44 3.77 -9.62
N TYR A 41 7.01 2.53 -9.83
CA TYR A 41 5.91 1.92 -9.09
C TYR A 41 6.20 1.86 -7.58
N LEU A 42 7.36 1.35 -7.17
CA LEU A 42 7.75 1.27 -5.76
C LEU A 42 7.83 2.66 -5.12
N TRP A 43 8.37 3.65 -5.83
CA TRP A 43 8.42 5.03 -5.34
C TRP A 43 7.05 5.67 -5.20
N GLN A 44 6.24 5.65 -6.26
CA GLN A 44 4.90 6.26 -6.25
C GLN A 44 3.95 5.52 -5.31
N GLY A 45 3.99 4.19 -5.34
CA GLY A 45 3.23 3.32 -4.47
C GLY A 45 3.63 3.50 -3.00
N GLY A 46 4.93 3.57 -2.68
CA GLY A 46 5.43 3.81 -1.33
C GLY A 46 4.92 5.13 -0.75
N LEU A 47 4.98 6.19 -1.55
CA LEU A 47 4.49 7.52 -1.17
C LEU A 47 2.96 7.54 -0.98
N LEU A 48 2.22 6.85 -1.86
CA LEU A 48 0.77 6.71 -1.74
C LEU A 48 0.38 5.91 -0.48
N THR A 49 1.11 4.84 -0.19
CA THR A 49 0.89 3.98 0.99
C THR A 49 1.12 4.78 2.27
N LEU A 50 2.20 5.57 2.31
CA LEU A 50 2.50 6.46 3.43
C LEU A 50 1.37 7.48 3.63
N LEU A 51 0.91 8.13 2.57
CA LEU A 51 -0.19 9.10 2.62
C LEU A 51 -1.48 8.49 3.14
N VAL A 52 -1.88 7.34 2.61
CA VAL A 52 -3.09 6.63 3.08
C VAL A 52 -2.95 6.23 4.53
N PHE A 53 -1.78 5.75 4.95
CA PHE A 53 -1.57 5.31 6.32
C PHE A 53 -1.59 6.48 7.31
N VAL A 54 -1.01 7.62 6.94
CA VAL A 54 -1.12 8.86 7.72
C VAL A 54 -2.58 9.32 7.80
N ALA A 55 -3.33 9.30 6.69
CA ALA A 55 -4.75 9.63 6.68
C ALA A 55 -5.55 8.68 7.60
N ALA A 56 -5.29 7.37 7.54
CA ALA A 56 -5.92 6.37 8.41
C ALA A 56 -5.59 6.61 9.89
N TYR A 57 -4.34 6.96 10.22
CA TYR A 57 -3.94 7.32 11.59
C TYR A 57 -4.72 8.55 12.10
N PHE A 58 -4.89 9.58 11.29
CA PHE A 58 -5.71 10.74 11.65
C PHE A 58 -7.19 10.38 11.80
N LEU A 59 -7.74 9.59 10.88
CA LEU A 59 -9.12 9.11 10.92
C LEU A 59 -9.40 8.21 12.14
N SER A 60 -8.39 7.50 12.63
CA SER A 60 -8.53 6.61 13.80
C SER A 60 -8.98 7.36 15.06
N ARG A 61 -8.70 8.67 15.15
CA ARG A 61 -9.19 9.54 16.24
C ARG A 61 -10.71 9.73 16.23
N TYR A 62 -11.33 9.60 15.07
CA TYR A 62 -12.78 9.71 14.86
C TYR A 62 -13.49 8.35 14.86
N GLY A 63 -12.73 7.26 14.85
CA GLY A 63 -13.23 5.89 14.90
C GLY A 63 -12.35 4.92 14.13
N LEU A 64 -12.07 3.77 14.72
CA LEU A 64 -11.19 2.75 14.13
C LEU A 64 -11.76 2.18 12.82
N TRP A 65 -13.10 2.15 12.69
CA TRP A 65 -13.81 1.75 11.47
C TRP A 65 -13.50 2.64 10.26
N TRP A 66 -13.38 3.96 10.46
CA TRP A 66 -13.06 4.90 9.38
C TRP A 66 -11.64 4.69 8.86
N ALA A 67 -10.71 4.41 9.77
CA ALA A 67 -9.33 4.11 9.41
C ALA A 67 -9.21 2.80 8.62
N LEU A 68 -9.95 1.76 9.03
CA LEU A 68 -10.01 0.49 8.31
C LEU A 68 -10.61 0.65 6.91
N LEU A 69 -11.72 1.38 6.77
CA LEU A 69 -12.33 1.67 5.47
C LEU A 69 -11.33 2.37 4.52
N CYS A 70 -10.58 3.36 5.02
CA CYS A 70 -9.58 4.06 4.24
C CYS A 70 -8.48 3.12 3.71
N ILE A 71 -8.01 2.21 4.56
CA ILE A 71 -7.02 1.19 4.19
C ILE A 71 -7.58 0.24 3.13
N VAL A 72 -8.77 -0.31 3.35
CA VAL A 72 -9.41 -1.28 2.44
C VAL A 72 -9.68 -0.67 1.06
N ILE A 73 -10.20 0.56 1.00
CA ILE A 73 -10.47 1.25 -0.27
C ILE A 73 -9.17 1.53 -1.05
N SER A 74 -8.05 1.70 -0.35
CA SER A 74 -6.77 1.97 -0.99
C SER A 74 -6.05 0.72 -1.52
N MET A 75 -6.39 -0.48 -1.04
CA MET A 75 -5.78 -1.74 -1.50
C MET A 75 -5.83 -1.97 -3.02
N PRO A 76 -6.92 -1.67 -3.76
CA PRO A 76 -6.95 -1.85 -5.21
C PRO A 76 -6.11 -0.82 -6.00
N LEU A 77 -5.69 0.31 -5.42
CA LEU A 77 -4.94 1.36 -6.14
C LEU A 77 -3.62 0.84 -6.77
N PRO A 78 -2.75 0.12 -6.04
CA PRO A 78 -1.55 -0.50 -6.59
C PRO A 78 -1.82 -1.45 -7.77
N TRP A 79 -2.94 -2.17 -7.72
CA TRP A 79 -3.32 -3.12 -8.77
C TRP A 79 -3.71 -2.41 -10.06
N ILE A 80 -4.45 -1.30 -9.94
CA ILE A 80 -4.81 -0.45 -11.09
C ILE A 80 -3.55 0.17 -11.70
N GLN A 81 -2.61 0.64 -10.88
CA GLN A 81 -1.34 1.19 -11.37
C GLN A 81 -0.52 0.13 -12.11
N LEU A 82 -0.42 -1.09 -11.57
CA LEU A 82 0.29 -2.19 -12.23
C LEU A 82 -0.38 -2.55 -13.58
N GLY A 83 -1.71 -2.62 -13.61
CA GLY A 83 -2.48 -2.87 -14.83
C GLY A 83 -2.31 -1.80 -15.90
N LYS A 84 -2.07 -0.54 -15.52
CA LYS A 84 -1.69 0.53 -16.46
C LYS A 84 -0.28 0.35 -17.01
N MET A 85 0.68 -0.06 -16.19
CA MET A 85 2.06 -0.32 -16.64
C MET A 85 2.15 -1.50 -17.62
N ARG A 86 1.21 -2.45 -17.58
CA ARG A 86 1.11 -3.55 -18.54
C ARG A 86 0.69 -3.11 -19.97
N LYS A 87 0.03 -1.96 -20.11
CA LYS A 87 -0.52 -1.47 -21.38
C LYS A 87 0.33 -0.40 -22.06
N GLY A 88 1.38 0.06 -21.39
CA GLY A 88 2.31 1.09 -21.88
C GLY A 88 3.59 0.51 -22.43
#